data_AF-A0A0D6PGR9-F1
#
_entry.id   AF-A0A0D6PGR9-F1
#
_cell.length_a   1.000
_cell.length_b   1.000
_cell.length_c   1.000
_cell.angle_alpha   90.00
_cell.angle_beta   90.00
_cell.angle_gamma   90.00
#
_symmetry.space_group_name_H-M   'P 1'
#
loop_
_entity.id
_entity.type
_entity.pdbx_description
1 polymer ?
#
loop_
_entity_poly.entity_id
_entity_poly.type
_entity_poly.pdbx_seq_one_letter_code
_entity_poly.pdbx_strand_id
1 'polypeptide(L)'
;MKRPSARRPREAKEGRTVKVETRCTPSERDAIRARAASVEMRLSDYLRAAALHSEIRSKADKHAVRALAGFTGELGRLGGAVETLAIGASR
;
A
#
# COMPACT_ATOMS: atom_id res chain seq x y z
N MET A 1 9.56 20.19 35.08
CA MET A 1 9.09 20.83 33.83
C MET A 1 9.66 20.09 32.63
N LYS A 2 8.83 19.42 31.80
CA LYS A 2 9.28 18.83 30.53
C LYS A 2 9.41 19.93 29.48
N ARG A 3 10.61 20.15 28.93
CA ARG A 3 10.82 21.07 27.80
C ARG A 3 10.04 20.54 26.58
N PRO A 4 9.24 21.35 25.88
CA PRO A 4 8.61 20.90 24.64
C PRO A 4 9.74 20.65 23.62
N SER A 5 9.83 19.42 23.10
CA SER A 5 10.76 19.09 22.03
C SER A 5 10.41 19.94 20.81
N ALA A 6 11.33 20.80 20.38
CA ALA A 6 11.17 21.63 19.19
C ALA A 6 10.77 20.74 18.00
N ARG A 7 9.62 21.02 17.38
CA ARG A 7 9.21 20.33 16.14
C ARG A 7 10.25 20.69 15.08
N ARG A 8 11.02 19.69 14.61
CA ARG A 8 11.94 19.89 13.48
C ARG A 8 11.15 20.48 12.29
N PRO A 9 11.69 21.46 11.55
CA PRO A 9 11.08 21.92 10.32
C PRO A 9 10.86 20.72 9.40
N ARG A 10 9.63 20.50 8.93
CA ARG A 10 9.37 19.50 7.89
C ARG A 10 9.95 20.06 6.60
N GLU A 11 11.03 19.47 6.13
CA GLU A 11 11.57 19.73 4.79
C GLU A 11 10.42 19.62 3.78
N ALA A 12 10.23 20.67 2.97
CA ALA A 12 9.13 20.73 2.03
C ALA A 12 9.30 19.60 1.02
N LYS A 13 8.43 18.59 1.11
CA LYS A 13 8.46 17.44 0.22
C LYS A 13 8.27 17.94 -1.22
N GLU A 14 9.26 17.76 -2.08
CA GLU A 14 9.17 18.17 -3.48
C GLU A 14 7.93 17.52 -4.13
N GLY A 15 7.00 18.38 -4.55
CA GLY A 15 5.75 17.97 -5.15
C GLY A 15 5.96 17.52 -6.60
N ARG A 16 5.23 16.50 -7.03
CA ARG A 16 5.24 16.04 -8.43
C ARG A 16 4.38 16.98 -9.29
N THR A 17 4.91 18.15 -9.61
CA THR A 17 4.20 19.22 -10.35
C THR A 17 4.53 19.27 -11.85
N VAL A 18 5.69 18.73 -12.24
CA VAL A 18 6.14 18.69 -13.64
C VAL A 18 5.44 17.58 -14.41
N LYS A 19 4.96 17.90 -15.62
CA LYS A 19 4.36 16.94 -16.55
C LYS A 19 5.39 16.46 -17.57
N VAL A 20 5.40 15.17 -17.83
CA VAL A 20 6.16 14.55 -18.93
C VAL A 20 5.14 14.11 -19.98
N GLU A 21 5.26 14.63 -21.20
CA GLU A 21 4.37 14.31 -22.31
C GLU A 21 5.09 13.44 -23.33
N THR A 22 4.41 12.42 -23.86
CA THR A 22 4.95 11.53 -24.88
C THR A 22 3.84 11.18 -25.86
N ARG A 23 4.13 11.27 -27.16
CA ARG A 23 3.18 10.88 -28.20
C ARG A 23 3.09 9.34 -28.23
N CYS A 24 1.88 8.82 -28.32
CA CYS A 24 1.61 7.40 -28.49
C CYS A 24 0.47 7.19 -29.47
N THR A 25 0.46 6.04 -30.13
CA THR A 25 -0.67 5.60 -30.91
C THR A 25 -1.83 5.17 -29.99
N PRO A 26 -3.08 5.13 -30.48
CA PRO A 26 -4.21 4.65 -29.70
C PRO A 26 -4.01 3.22 -29.17
N SER A 27 -3.45 2.34 -29.99
CA SER A 27 -3.18 0.94 -29.62
C SER A 27 -2.17 0.83 -28.48
N GLU A 28 -1.10 1.63 -28.51
CA GLU A 28 -0.11 1.65 -27.43
C GLU A 28 -0.72 2.17 -26.14
N ARG A 29 -1.52 3.25 -26.22
CA ARG A 29 -2.20 3.81 -25.04
C ARG A 29 -3.09 2.76 -24.37
N ASP A 30 -3.86 2.02 -25.15
CA ASP A 30 -4.78 1.01 -24.64
C ASP A 30 -4.03 -0.19 -24.05
N ALA A 31 -2.92 -0.62 -24.68
CA ALA A 31 -2.04 -1.65 -24.12
C ALA A 31 -1.40 -1.22 -22.78
N ILE A 32 -0.92 0.02 -22.68
CA ILE A 32 -0.34 0.55 -21.44
C ILE A 32 -1.42 0.65 -20.36
N ARG A 33 -2.63 1.09 -20.73
CA ARG A 33 -3.76 1.17 -19.79
C ARG A 33 -4.17 -0.20 -19.27
N ALA A 34 -4.21 -1.22 -20.13
CA ALA A 34 -4.49 -2.59 -19.73
C ALA A 34 -3.44 -3.13 -18.74
N ARG A 35 -2.15 -2.89 -19.01
CA ARG A 35 -1.05 -3.27 -18.11
C ARG A 35 -1.09 -2.53 -16.76
N ALA A 36 -1.44 -1.25 -16.76
CA ALA A 36 -1.59 -0.49 -15.53
C ALA A 36 -2.79 -1.01 -14.69
N ALA A 37 -3.88 -1.39 -15.36
CA ALA A 37 -5.06 -1.96 -14.72
C ALA A 37 -4.78 -3.34 -14.11
N SER A 38 -4.00 -4.20 -14.77
CA SER A 38 -3.67 -5.53 -14.25
C SER A 38 -2.85 -5.51 -12.96
N VAL A 39 -2.18 -4.40 -12.64
CA VAL A 39 -1.44 -4.19 -11.38
C VAL A 39 -2.13 -3.17 -10.45
N GLU A 40 -3.39 -2.81 -10.75
CA GLU A 40 -4.19 -1.82 -10.00
C GLU A 40 -3.49 -0.47 -9.77
N MET A 41 -2.68 -0.03 -10.73
CA MET A 41 -1.98 1.25 -10.69
C MET A 41 -2.64 2.30 -11.58
N ARG A 42 -2.51 3.58 -11.18
CA ARG A 42 -2.82 4.69 -12.08
C ARG A 42 -1.79 4.71 -13.20
N LEU A 43 -2.23 5.09 -14.40
CA LEU A 43 -1.39 5.13 -15.60
C LEU A 43 -0.08 5.90 -15.39
N SER A 44 -0.14 7.08 -14.75
CA SER A 44 1.03 7.91 -14.46
C SER A 44 1.99 7.29 -13.44
N ASP A 45 1.46 6.58 -12.43
CA ASP A 45 2.30 5.87 -11.45
C ASP A 45 2.96 4.65 -12.08
N TYR A 46 2.24 3.92 -12.94
CA TYR A 46 2.75 2.78 -13.70
C TYR A 46 3.88 3.21 -14.65
N LEU A 47 3.65 4.26 -15.46
CA LEU A 47 4.66 4.77 -16.38
C LEU A 47 5.90 5.30 -15.65
N ARG A 48 5.71 6.00 -14.52
CA ARG A 48 6.85 6.41 -13.69
C ARG A 48 7.61 5.21 -13.16
N ALA A 49 6.90 4.21 -12.65
CA ALA A 49 7.55 3.03 -12.09
C ALA A 49 8.36 2.27 -13.13
N ALA A 50 7.80 2.10 -14.33
CA ALA A 50 8.45 1.50 -15.48
C ALA A 50 9.66 2.32 -15.95
N ALA A 51 9.53 3.64 -16.07
CA ALA A 51 10.60 4.53 -16.56
C ALA A 51 11.77 4.67 -15.56
N LEU A 52 11.51 4.57 -14.26
CA LEU A 52 12.53 4.65 -13.22
C LEU A 52 13.08 3.28 -12.81
N HIS A 53 12.72 2.20 -13.52
CA HIS A 53 13.06 0.82 -13.17
C HIS A 53 12.75 0.44 -11.71
N SER A 54 11.76 1.08 -11.12
CA SER A 54 11.34 0.80 -9.76
C SER A 54 10.34 -0.35 -9.74
N GLU A 55 10.34 -1.15 -8.67
CA GLU A 55 9.36 -2.24 -8.49
C GLU A 55 7.92 -1.75 -8.63
N ILE A 56 7.18 -2.39 -9.55
CA ILE A 56 5.75 -2.18 -9.74
C ILE A 56 5.01 -2.91 -8.60
N ARG A 57 4.83 -2.24 -7.47
CA ARG A 57 4.14 -2.81 -6.31
C ARG A 57 2.63 -2.69 -6.45
N SER A 58 1.97 -3.78 -6.84
CA SER A 58 0.51 -3.85 -6.98
C SER A 58 -0.20 -3.36 -5.72
N LYS A 59 -1.30 -2.61 -5.89
CA LYS A 59 -2.15 -2.24 -4.76
C LYS A 59 -2.90 -3.45 -4.21
N ALA A 60 -3.32 -4.37 -5.09
CA ALA A 60 -3.97 -5.62 -4.72
C ALA A 60 -3.15 -6.38 -3.67
N ASP A 61 -1.85 -6.56 -3.92
CA ASP A 61 -0.95 -7.28 -3.00
C ASP A 61 -0.89 -6.60 -1.63
N LYS A 62 -0.81 -5.27 -1.59
CA LYS A 62 -0.80 -4.51 -0.33
C LYS A 62 -2.11 -4.65 0.44
N HIS A 63 -3.24 -4.66 -0.27
CA HIS A 63 -4.56 -4.86 0.33
C HIS A 63 -4.70 -6.29 0.85
N ALA A 64 -4.29 -7.30 0.08
CA ALA A 64 -4.31 -8.70 0.48
C ALA A 64 -3.45 -8.96 1.72
N VAL A 65 -2.22 -8.45 1.76
CA VAL A 65 -1.33 -8.59 2.93
C VAL A 65 -1.93 -7.92 4.17
N ARG A 66 -2.55 -6.75 4.01
CA ARG A 66 -3.24 -6.07 5.13
C ARG A 66 -4.45 -6.86 5.63
N ALA A 67 -5.26 -7.39 4.71
CA ALA A 67 -6.41 -8.21 5.06
C ALA A 67 -5.97 -9.48 5.81
N LEU A 68 -4.93 -10.15 5.32
CA LEU A 68 -4.34 -11.31 5.97
C LEU A 68 -3.84 -10.98 7.39
N ALA A 69 -3.12 -9.87 7.57
CA ALA A 69 -2.66 -9.43 8.88
C ALA A 69 -3.85 -9.17 9.85
N GLY A 70 -4.93 -8.56 9.36
CA GLY A 70 -6.16 -8.37 10.13
C GLY A 70 -6.78 -9.69 10.58
N PHE A 71 -6.95 -10.63 9.65
CA PHE A 71 -7.49 -11.96 9.93
C PHE A 71 -6.65 -12.74 10.94
N THR A 72 -5.32 -12.71 10.84
CA THR A 72 -4.44 -13.34 11.84
C THR A 72 -4.60 -12.74 13.24
N GLY A 73 -4.88 -11.43 13.34
CA GLY A 73 -5.16 -10.78 14.62
C GLY A 73 -6.51 -11.20 15.21
N GLU A 74 -7.52 -11.42 14.38
CA GLU A 74 -8.81 -11.97 14.82
C GLU A 74 -8.69 -13.40 15.32
N LEU A 75 -7.95 -14.25 14.60
CA LEU A 75 -7.65 -15.61 15.05
C LEU A 75 -6.92 -15.64 16.39
N GLY A 76 -5.96 -14.74 16.61
CA GLY A 76 -5.27 -14.64 17.91
C GLY A 76 -6.22 -14.27 19.05
N ARG A 77 -7.17 -13.35 18.81
CA ARG A 77 -8.20 -12.99 19.80
C ARG A 77 -9.15 -14.15 20.09
N LEU A 78 -9.57 -14.88 19.06
CA LEU A 78 -10.40 -16.09 19.23
C LEU A 78 -9.67 -17.18 20.01
N GLY A 79 -8.39 -17.42 19.70
CA GLY A 79 -7.56 -18.37 20.43
C GLY A 79 -7.46 -18.04 21.92
N GLY A 80 -7.19 -16.78 22.25
CA GLY A 80 -7.15 -16.34 23.65
C GLY A 80 -8.49 -16.46 24.38
N ALA A 81 -9.61 -16.22 23.69
CA ALA A 81 -10.95 -16.42 24.23
C ALA A 81 -11.23 -17.92 24.50
N VAL A 82 -10.83 -18.81 23.59
CA VAL A 82 -10.97 -20.27 23.78
C VAL A 82 -10.12 -20.75 24.96
N GLU A 83 -8.89 -20.27 25.09
CA GLU A 83 -8.01 -20.62 26.22
C GLU A 83 -8.62 -20.20 27.56
N THR A 84 -9.15 -18.98 27.65
CA THR A 84 -9.81 -18.49 28.88
C THR A 84 -11.07 -19.29 29.22
N LEU A 85 -11.86 -19.68 28.23
CA LEU A 85 -13.02 -20.55 28.44
C LEU A 85 -12.63 -21.95 28.90
N ALA A 86 -11.60 -22.55 28.31
CA ALA A 86 -11.12 -23.89 28.68
C ALA A 86 -10.55 -23.92 30.10
N ILE A 87 -9.79 -22.89 30.50
CA ILE A 87 -9.27 -22.74 31.87
C ILE A 87 -10.40 -22.47 32.87
N GLY A 88 -11.43 -21.70 32.47
CA GLY A 88 -12.61 -21.43 33.29
C GLY A 88 -13.52 -22.65 33.50
N ALA A 89 -13.60 -23.54 32.51
CA ALA A 89 -14.41 -24.77 32.58
C ALA A 89 -13.76 -25.92 33.37
N SER A 90 -12.47 -25.80 33.72
CA SER A 90 -11.72 -26.80 34.49
C SER A 90 -11.64 -26.49 36.00
N ARG A 91 -12.48 -25.58 36.52
CA ARG A 91 -12.62 -25.27 37.94
C ARG A 91 -14.02 -25.58 38.44
#